data_AF-A0A3M2GE89-F1
#
_entry.id   AF-A0A3M2GE89-F1
#
_cell.length_a   1.000
_cell.length_b   1.000
_cell.length_c   1.000
_cell.angle_alpha   90.00
_cell.angle_beta   90.00
_cell.angle_gamma   90.00
#
_symmetry.space_group_name_H-M   'P 1'
#
loop_
_entity.id
_entity.type
_entity.pdbx_description
1 polymer ?
#
loop_
_entity_poly.entity_id
_entity_poly.type
_entity_poly.pdbx_seq_one_letter_code
_entity_poly.pdbx_strand_id
1 'polypeptide(L)'
;MLRYQSCALIVAIVLLLQFTAASHAGSMRSTFFGGDGEEWDIALPVEMAIDADGFIYVAGSTNSTNLPTSVTAYDPDFNGGEWDIFLAKFTPDLTQMAAATYLGGSDQDFAYAITIDGAGHVYVTGQTLSADFPVTENSYKNEYSANGDVFITKLDRDLSVVHASTFLGDSGREYASGITWDADYIYLTGNTFSTNFPVTTGAFDEDANGQVDGFVAKLDPDLTQLVQSTFIGGSVYDVPHDLALDAGGNIYLTGQTSSADFPVTAGAYDESYNGGTPFIGDVFVAKMSNDLGALLAATFLGERSDDGAFSVAISGGQGIYITGHTNSFFFPTTDNAYQQGYGGGNQEVFVARFDANLAGLTACTLLGGWDTDLDPDLILTPEADVYVTGGTLSTQFPVTGDGYDPNPNGGYDLFISKFDSLLTTLEASSYFGGSSNESSAAIQVHSQGVYVAGGTMSVNLPTQNRSYDSSLNGATDIFVAKFDAALTRSPYDLNRDGHIDRLDLGLLLIQWNTASENCPECDFNTNGRIDIQDVQMLIEQL
;
A
#
# COMPACT_ATOMS: atom_id res chain seq x y z
N MET A 1 11.87 -33.60 45.68
CA MET A 1 11.06 -32.40 45.34
C MET A 1 11.84 -31.42 44.47
N LEU A 2 13.13 -31.15 44.70
CA LEU A 2 13.97 -30.37 43.76
C LEU A 2 14.23 -31.06 42.40
N ARG A 3 14.24 -32.41 42.34
CA ARG A 3 14.37 -33.22 41.10
C ARG A 3 13.30 -32.99 40.03
N TYR A 4 12.11 -32.52 40.40
CA TYR A 4 11.01 -32.31 39.47
C TYR A 4 10.90 -30.87 39.00
N GLN A 5 11.51 -29.90 39.69
CA GLN A 5 11.34 -28.49 39.34
C GLN A 5 12.22 -28.06 38.16
N SER A 6 13.43 -28.60 38.00
CA SER A 6 14.32 -28.20 36.90
C SER A 6 14.00 -28.89 35.57
N CYS A 7 13.69 -30.21 35.57
CA CYS A 7 13.24 -30.90 34.35
C CYS A 7 11.82 -30.49 33.93
N ALA A 8 10.92 -30.21 34.88
CA ALA A 8 9.60 -29.65 34.53
C ALA A 8 9.70 -28.20 34.06
N LEU A 9 10.71 -27.43 34.48
CA LEU A 9 10.96 -26.09 33.93
C LEU A 9 11.47 -26.17 32.49
N ILE A 10 12.34 -27.14 32.17
CA ILE A 10 12.82 -27.37 30.79
C ILE A 10 11.68 -27.84 29.88
N VAL A 11 10.90 -28.83 30.31
CA VAL A 11 9.72 -29.32 29.56
C VAL A 11 8.64 -28.23 29.49
N ALA A 12 8.44 -27.42 30.54
CA ALA A 12 7.51 -26.30 30.50
C ALA A 12 8.00 -25.13 29.64
N ILE A 13 9.31 -24.88 29.52
CA ILE A 13 9.86 -23.85 28.62
C ILE A 13 9.80 -24.34 27.17
N VAL A 14 10.12 -25.61 26.89
CA VAL A 14 9.99 -26.18 25.54
C VAL A 14 8.52 -26.30 25.13
N LEU A 15 7.62 -26.69 26.04
CA LEU A 15 6.18 -26.66 25.79
C LEU A 15 5.65 -25.23 25.73
N LEU A 16 6.10 -24.29 26.56
CA LEU A 16 5.74 -22.87 26.42
C LEU A 16 6.21 -22.36 25.06
N LEU A 17 7.42 -22.68 24.61
CA LEU A 17 7.97 -22.24 23.34
C LEU A 17 7.29 -22.90 22.13
N GLN A 18 6.88 -24.16 22.23
CA GLN A 18 6.04 -24.80 21.20
C GLN A 18 4.61 -24.23 21.18
N PHE A 19 4.04 -23.92 22.35
CA PHE A 19 2.73 -23.27 22.45
C PHE A 19 2.78 -21.79 22.05
N THR A 20 3.87 -21.09 22.32
CA THR A 20 4.05 -19.68 21.98
C THR A 20 4.48 -19.54 20.53
N ALA A 21 5.33 -20.40 19.97
CA ALA A 21 5.57 -20.48 18.52
C ALA A 21 4.27 -20.76 17.74
N ALA A 22 3.31 -21.48 18.34
CA ALA A 22 1.97 -21.64 17.78
C ALA A 22 1.02 -20.44 18.00
N SER A 23 1.37 -19.49 18.88
CA SER A 23 0.51 -18.37 19.30
C SER A 23 1.12 -16.97 19.14
N HIS A 24 2.25 -16.80 18.46
CA HIS A 24 2.87 -15.47 18.34
C HIS A 24 2.22 -14.62 17.24
N ALA A 25 1.60 -13.53 17.70
CA ALA A 25 1.12 -12.39 16.93
C ALA A 25 2.26 -11.41 16.53
N GLY A 26 3.50 -11.89 16.44
CA GLY A 26 4.71 -11.07 16.20
C GLY A 26 5.67 -11.70 15.18
N SER A 27 5.12 -12.42 14.19
CA SER A 27 5.88 -12.92 13.04
C SER A 27 5.34 -12.21 11.81
N MET A 28 6.25 -11.65 11.01
CA MET A 28 5.90 -11.26 9.65
C MET A 28 5.26 -12.45 8.94
N ARG A 29 4.22 -12.19 8.14
CA ARG A 29 3.57 -13.15 7.28
C ARG A 29 3.49 -12.67 5.85
N SER A 30 3.59 -13.56 4.86
CA SER A 30 3.23 -13.20 3.49
C SER A 30 2.62 -14.38 2.73
N THR A 31 1.90 -14.06 1.65
CA THR A 31 1.31 -15.03 0.72
C THR A 31 1.36 -14.49 -0.69
N PHE A 32 1.44 -15.38 -1.67
CA PHE A 32 1.21 -15.06 -3.09
C PHE A 32 -0.29 -15.12 -3.44
N PHE A 33 -0.65 -14.51 -4.56
CA PHE A 33 -1.90 -14.75 -5.28
C PHE A 33 -1.68 -14.44 -6.77
N GLY A 34 -1.93 -15.42 -7.63
CA GLY A 34 -1.72 -15.32 -9.07
C GLY A 34 -2.12 -16.58 -9.83
N GLY A 35 -1.98 -16.53 -11.16
CA GLY A 35 -2.51 -17.48 -12.13
C GLY A 35 -1.42 -18.19 -12.95
N ASP A 36 -1.42 -18.06 -14.27
CA ASP A 36 -0.32 -18.51 -15.14
C ASP A 36 0.30 -17.39 -15.98
N GLY A 37 -0.32 -16.21 -15.93
CA GLY A 37 0.07 -15.00 -16.60
C GLY A 37 0.81 -14.03 -15.67
N GLU A 38 0.43 -12.77 -15.79
CA GLU A 38 0.95 -11.64 -15.03
C GLU A 38 -0.21 -10.99 -14.26
N GLU A 39 -0.02 -10.82 -12.95
CA GLU A 39 -0.90 -10.06 -12.05
C GLU A 39 -0.29 -8.72 -11.64
N TRP A 40 0.89 -8.41 -12.18
CA TRP A 40 1.61 -7.18 -11.91
C TRP A 40 2.48 -6.76 -13.10
N ASP A 41 2.40 -5.46 -13.39
CA ASP A 41 3.32 -4.68 -14.24
C ASP A 41 3.71 -3.43 -13.42
N ILE A 42 4.92 -2.91 -13.60
CA ILE A 42 5.38 -1.68 -12.93
C ILE A 42 4.47 -0.46 -13.20
N ALA A 43 3.71 -0.47 -14.30
CA ALA A 43 2.73 0.56 -14.64
C ALA A 43 1.31 0.30 -14.08
N LEU A 44 1.07 -0.85 -13.44
CA LEU A 44 -0.23 -1.29 -12.94
C LEU A 44 -0.16 -1.54 -11.42
N PRO A 45 -0.75 -0.65 -10.60
CA PRO A 45 -0.64 -0.77 -9.15
C PRO A 45 -1.47 -1.92 -8.60
N VAL A 46 -1.04 -2.43 -7.44
CA VAL A 46 -1.83 -3.30 -6.59
C VAL A 46 -2.31 -2.49 -5.40
N GLU A 47 -3.61 -2.35 -5.27
CA GLU A 47 -4.23 -1.53 -4.23
C GLU A 47 -4.90 -2.38 -3.17
N MET A 48 -4.99 -1.85 -1.94
CA MET A 48 -5.48 -2.62 -0.80
C MET A 48 -6.37 -1.80 0.13
N ALA A 49 -7.43 -2.44 0.64
CA ALA A 49 -8.25 -1.93 1.72
C ALA A 49 -8.49 -3.01 2.79
N ILE A 50 -8.67 -2.59 4.04
CA ILE A 50 -8.95 -3.49 5.16
C ILE A 50 -10.29 -3.15 5.79
N ASP A 51 -11.16 -4.15 5.95
CA ASP A 51 -12.44 -3.95 6.62
C ASP A 51 -12.32 -3.97 8.15
N ALA A 52 -13.40 -3.59 8.84
CA ALA A 52 -13.41 -3.48 10.29
C ALA A 52 -13.15 -4.81 11.05
N ASP A 53 -13.29 -5.97 10.40
CA ASP A 53 -12.94 -7.27 11.01
C ASP A 53 -11.51 -7.72 10.66
N GLY A 54 -10.78 -6.90 9.89
CA GLY A 54 -9.40 -7.14 9.50
C GLY A 54 -9.24 -7.96 8.22
N PHE A 55 -10.30 -8.26 7.47
CA PHE A 55 -10.13 -8.91 6.17
C PHE A 55 -9.50 -7.94 5.19
N ILE A 56 -8.57 -8.46 4.41
CA ILE A 56 -7.77 -7.67 3.46
C ILE A 56 -8.34 -7.89 2.08
N TYR A 57 -8.64 -6.81 1.37
CA TYR A 57 -9.10 -6.81 -0.01
C TYR A 57 -8.00 -6.19 -0.84
N VAL A 58 -7.62 -6.88 -1.90
CA VAL A 58 -6.68 -6.38 -2.89
C VAL A 58 -7.37 -6.31 -4.25
N ALA A 59 -7.05 -5.27 -5.00
CA ALA A 59 -7.47 -5.12 -6.39
C ALA A 59 -6.24 -4.83 -7.25
N GLY A 60 -6.24 -5.40 -8.44
CA GLY A 60 -5.19 -5.22 -9.43
C GLY A 60 -5.68 -5.63 -10.81
N SER A 61 -4.77 -5.64 -11.77
CA SER A 61 -5.07 -6.04 -13.15
C SER A 61 -4.30 -7.32 -13.48
N THR A 62 -4.90 -8.21 -14.25
CA THR A 62 -4.35 -9.54 -14.56
C THR A 62 -4.57 -9.90 -16.03
N ASN A 63 -3.62 -10.60 -16.63
CA ASN A 63 -3.82 -11.29 -17.91
C ASN A 63 -3.95 -12.81 -17.75
N SER A 64 -3.94 -13.31 -16.51
CA SER A 64 -4.17 -14.72 -16.21
C SER A 64 -5.61 -15.10 -16.49
N THR A 65 -5.77 -16.25 -17.14
CA THR A 65 -7.09 -16.82 -17.47
C THR A 65 -7.58 -17.85 -16.44
N ASN A 66 -6.82 -18.03 -15.36
CA ASN A 66 -6.94 -19.14 -14.44
C ASN A 66 -6.69 -18.74 -12.97
N LEU A 67 -6.93 -17.47 -12.59
CA LEU A 67 -6.80 -17.05 -11.20
C LEU A 67 -7.65 -17.94 -10.28
N PRO A 68 -7.20 -18.18 -9.05
CA PRO A 68 -8.03 -18.83 -8.04
C PRO A 68 -9.27 -17.95 -7.76
N THR A 69 -10.44 -18.35 -8.26
CA THR A 69 -11.71 -17.67 -7.99
C THR A 69 -12.57 -18.45 -7.00
N SER A 70 -13.46 -17.73 -6.32
CA SER A 70 -14.40 -18.36 -5.39
C SER A 70 -15.55 -19.03 -6.12
N VAL A 71 -16.11 -20.09 -5.53
CA VAL A 71 -17.29 -20.78 -6.09
C VAL A 71 -18.48 -19.84 -6.26
N THR A 72 -18.56 -18.79 -5.44
CA THR A 72 -19.57 -17.75 -5.48
C THR A 72 -19.03 -16.43 -6.03
N ALA A 73 -17.91 -16.43 -6.76
CA ALA A 73 -17.39 -15.24 -7.41
C ALA A 73 -18.48 -14.56 -8.24
N TYR A 74 -18.47 -13.22 -8.28
CA TYR A 74 -19.30 -12.46 -9.19
C TYR A 74 -19.05 -12.91 -10.64
N ASP A 75 -17.77 -12.99 -11.00
CA ASP A 75 -17.28 -13.50 -12.26
C ASP A 75 -16.09 -14.46 -12.03
N PRO A 76 -16.23 -15.75 -12.34
CA PRO A 76 -15.13 -16.70 -12.19
C PRO A 76 -14.15 -16.70 -13.37
N ASP A 77 -14.46 -16.00 -14.48
CA ASP A 77 -13.74 -16.13 -15.74
C ASP A 77 -13.11 -14.81 -16.20
N PHE A 78 -12.01 -14.91 -16.95
CA PHE A 78 -11.40 -13.78 -17.68
C PHE A 78 -12.21 -13.48 -18.96
N ASN A 79 -12.59 -12.22 -19.15
CA ASN A 79 -13.60 -11.78 -20.12
C ASN A 79 -13.05 -11.35 -21.47
N GLY A 80 -11.76 -11.00 -21.55
CA GLY A 80 -11.14 -10.61 -22.81
C GLY A 80 -10.05 -9.57 -22.64
N GLY A 81 -9.76 -8.85 -23.71
CA GLY A 81 -8.68 -7.86 -23.69
C GLY A 81 -7.30 -8.45 -23.41
N GLU A 82 -6.41 -7.56 -22.98
CA GLU A 82 -5.06 -7.92 -22.49
C GLU A 82 -5.04 -8.02 -20.96
N TRP A 83 -5.87 -7.23 -20.27
CA TRP A 83 -5.91 -7.12 -18.82
C TRP A 83 -7.37 -7.01 -18.37
N ASP A 84 -7.76 -7.83 -17.39
CA ASP A 84 -8.99 -7.69 -16.62
C ASP A 84 -8.65 -7.29 -15.18
N ILE A 85 -9.63 -6.77 -14.45
CA ILE A 85 -9.48 -6.52 -13.02
C ILE A 85 -9.68 -7.84 -12.26
N PHE A 86 -8.89 -8.05 -11.22
CA PHE A 86 -9.21 -9.01 -10.18
C PHE A 86 -9.44 -8.32 -8.85
N LEU A 87 -10.30 -8.91 -8.03
CA LEU A 87 -10.38 -8.62 -6.60
C LEU A 87 -10.19 -9.91 -5.82
N ALA A 88 -9.36 -9.86 -4.77
CA ALA A 88 -9.17 -10.98 -3.85
C ALA A 88 -9.29 -10.51 -2.40
N LYS A 89 -9.85 -11.38 -1.55
CA LYS A 89 -10.09 -11.15 -0.12
C LYS A 89 -9.36 -12.22 0.68
N PHE A 90 -8.53 -11.81 1.63
CA PHE A 90 -7.77 -12.70 2.50
C PHE A 90 -8.21 -12.60 3.96
N THR A 91 -8.05 -13.70 4.68
CA THR A 91 -8.17 -13.68 6.14
C THR A 91 -7.07 -12.79 6.74
N PRO A 92 -7.32 -12.16 7.90
CA PRO A 92 -6.36 -11.25 8.52
C PRO A 92 -5.00 -11.86 8.87
N ASP A 93 -4.91 -13.18 8.86
CA ASP A 93 -3.73 -13.95 9.18
C ASP A 93 -3.01 -14.53 7.93
N LEU A 94 -3.52 -14.19 6.74
CA LEU A 94 -3.04 -14.55 5.41
C LEU A 94 -2.99 -16.05 5.11
N THR A 95 -3.76 -16.84 5.84
CA THR A 95 -3.77 -18.31 5.69
C THR A 95 -4.81 -18.81 4.68
N GLN A 96 -5.79 -17.97 4.31
CA GLN A 96 -6.85 -18.34 3.38
C GLN A 96 -7.24 -17.15 2.50
N MET A 97 -7.45 -17.42 1.21
CA MET A 97 -8.26 -16.59 0.33
C MET A 97 -9.74 -16.90 0.61
N ALA A 98 -10.47 -15.91 1.13
CA ALA A 98 -11.88 -16.00 1.51
C ALA A 98 -12.83 -15.75 0.34
N ALA A 99 -12.46 -14.82 -0.55
CA ALA A 99 -13.20 -14.53 -1.77
C ALA A 99 -12.24 -14.10 -2.90
N ALA A 100 -12.58 -14.33 -4.15
CA ALA A 100 -11.89 -13.75 -5.30
C ALA A 100 -12.76 -13.83 -6.56
N THR A 101 -12.66 -12.81 -7.42
CA THR A 101 -13.45 -12.65 -8.64
C THR A 101 -12.67 -11.88 -9.70
N TYR A 102 -12.99 -12.11 -10.97
CA TYR A 102 -12.69 -11.16 -12.03
C TYR A 102 -13.73 -10.04 -12.08
N LEU A 103 -13.39 -8.96 -12.76
CA LEU A 103 -14.26 -7.86 -13.13
C LEU A 103 -13.73 -7.24 -14.45
N GLY A 104 -14.54 -7.21 -15.50
CA GLY A 104 -14.08 -6.69 -16.79
C GLY A 104 -15.08 -6.96 -17.91
N GLY A 105 -14.73 -6.52 -19.11
CA GLY A 105 -15.44 -6.78 -20.34
C GLY A 105 -14.50 -7.35 -21.41
N SER A 106 -14.77 -7.04 -22.67
CA SER A 106 -14.07 -7.66 -23.80
C SER A 106 -12.75 -7.02 -24.21
N ASP A 107 -12.41 -5.84 -23.66
CA ASP A 107 -11.19 -5.06 -23.92
C ASP A 107 -10.41 -4.83 -22.61
N GLN A 108 -9.41 -3.94 -22.59
CA GLN A 108 -8.55 -3.74 -21.43
C GLN A 108 -9.25 -3.01 -20.27
N ASP A 109 -9.14 -3.57 -19.06
CA ASP A 109 -9.73 -3.07 -17.83
C ASP A 109 -8.68 -3.06 -16.70
N PHE A 110 -8.51 -1.91 -16.07
CA PHE A 110 -7.44 -1.66 -15.10
C PHE A 110 -8.01 -1.15 -13.77
N ALA A 111 -7.64 -1.78 -12.66
CA ALA A 111 -7.92 -1.26 -11.33
C ALA A 111 -6.78 -0.36 -10.85
N TYR A 112 -7.16 0.79 -10.29
CA TYR A 112 -6.21 1.79 -9.78
C TYR A 112 -6.48 2.22 -8.35
N ALA A 113 -7.67 1.98 -7.79
CA ALA A 113 -7.94 2.27 -6.38
C ALA A 113 -9.09 1.42 -5.83
N ILE A 114 -9.03 1.12 -4.53
CA ILE A 114 -10.04 0.37 -3.78
C ILE A 114 -10.33 1.03 -2.42
N THR A 115 -11.59 1.04 -1.99
CA THR A 115 -11.97 1.42 -0.62
C THR A 115 -13.15 0.59 -0.11
N ILE A 116 -13.39 0.63 1.20
CA ILE A 116 -14.45 -0.16 1.85
C ILE A 116 -15.27 0.76 2.75
N ASP A 117 -16.58 0.81 2.53
CA ASP A 117 -17.48 1.63 3.34
C ASP A 117 -17.73 1.04 4.74
N GLY A 118 -18.34 1.83 5.62
CA GLY A 118 -18.67 1.40 6.99
C GLY A 118 -19.67 0.25 7.09
N ALA A 119 -20.33 -0.12 5.99
CA ALA A 119 -21.21 -1.29 5.90
C ALA A 119 -20.47 -2.54 5.34
N GLY A 120 -19.23 -2.38 4.87
CA GLY A 120 -18.41 -3.44 4.31
C GLY A 120 -18.61 -3.65 2.80
N HIS A 121 -19.22 -2.71 2.08
CA HIS A 121 -19.21 -2.75 0.61
C HIS A 121 -17.85 -2.33 0.08
N VAL A 122 -17.40 -3.03 -0.95
CA VAL A 122 -16.11 -2.80 -1.60
C VAL A 122 -16.34 -1.93 -2.82
N TYR A 123 -15.67 -0.79 -2.90
CA TYR A 123 -15.68 0.06 -4.09
C TYR A 123 -14.32 -0.06 -4.77
N VAL A 124 -14.33 -0.38 -6.06
CA VAL A 124 -13.15 -0.41 -6.92
C VAL A 124 -13.38 0.53 -8.09
N THR A 125 -12.33 1.25 -8.47
CA THR A 125 -12.33 2.19 -9.58
C THR A 125 -11.05 2.06 -10.40
N GLY A 126 -11.09 2.57 -11.62
CA GLY A 126 -9.91 2.66 -12.47
C GLY A 126 -10.27 3.09 -13.87
N GLN A 127 -9.77 2.39 -14.88
CA GLN A 127 -10.05 2.65 -16.29
C GLN A 127 -10.61 1.40 -16.96
N THR A 128 -11.59 1.57 -17.84
CA THR A 128 -12.09 0.51 -18.71
C THR A 128 -12.12 0.98 -20.16
N LEU A 129 -11.60 0.16 -21.08
CA LEU A 129 -11.74 0.34 -22.52
C LEU A 129 -12.91 -0.51 -23.08
N SER A 130 -13.56 -1.29 -22.21
CA SER A 130 -14.60 -2.25 -22.54
C SER A 130 -15.98 -1.57 -22.68
N ALA A 131 -16.53 -1.58 -23.90
CA ALA A 131 -17.89 -1.10 -24.13
C ALA A 131 -18.98 -1.97 -23.47
N ASP A 132 -18.62 -3.21 -23.11
CA ASP A 132 -19.45 -4.19 -22.43
C ASP A 132 -19.04 -4.41 -20.95
N PHE A 133 -18.28 -3.48 -20.37
CA PHE A 133 -17.97 -3.51 -18.94
C PHE A 133 -19.26 -3.60 -18.10
N PRO A 134 -19.27 -4.41 -17.02
CA PRO A 134 -20.47 -4.66 -16.23
C PRO A 134 -20.96 -3.40 -15.51
N VAL A 135 -22.06 -2.82 -15.99
CA VAL A 135 -22.75 -1.68 -15.37
C VAL A 135 -24.17 -2.02 -14.96
N THR A 136 -24.69 -1.34 -13.94
CA THR A 136 -26.06 -1.53 -13.46
C THR A 136 -27.06 -0.65 -14.20
N GLU A 137 -28.29 -1.13 -14.45
CA GLU A 137 -29.29 -0.45 -15.30
C GLU A 137 -29.62 0.99 -14.88
N ASN A 138 -29.63 1.28 -13.58
CA ASN A 138 -29.99 2.59 -13.02
C ASN A 138 -28.77 3.43 -12.58
N SER A 139 -27.59 3.15 -13.14
CA SER A 139 -26.37 3.91 -12.84
C SER A 139 -26.43 5.33 -13.39
N TYR A 140 -25.51 6.19 -12.93
CA TYR A 140 -25.34 7.55 -13.44
C TYR A 140 -25.08 7.57 -14.96
N LYS A 141 -24.18 6.70 -15.43
CA LYS A 141 -23.86 6.49 -16.84
C LYS A 141 -23.69 4.99 -17.09
N ASN A 142 -24.44 4.46 -18.05
CA ASN A 142 -24.47 3.03 -18.40
C ASN A 142 -24.00 2.75 -19.84
N GLU A 143 -23.49 3.77 -20.54
CA GLU A 143 -22.90 3.62 -21.86
C GLU A 143 -21.44 4.08 -21.79
N TYR A 144 -20.53 3.24 -22.26
CA TYR A 144 -19.15 3.61 -22.51
C TYR A 144 -19.06 4.66 -23.61
N SER A 145 -18.23 5.68 -23.43
CA SER A 145 -17.99 6.66 -24.49
C SER A 145 -16.94 6.18 -25.49
N ALA A 146 -15.66 6.46 -25.26
CA ALA A 146 -14.55 6.10 -26.15
C ALA A 146 -13.19 6.28 -25.46
N ASN A 147 -12.11 5.68 -25.99
CA ASN A 147 -10.72 5.86 -25.55
C ASN A 147 -10.38 5.48 -24.09
N GLY A 148 -11.38 5.07 -23.33
CA GLY A 148 -11.28 4.54 -21.97
C GLY A 148 -11.95 5.48 -20.98
N ASP A 149 -12.97 5.00 -20.26
CA ASP A 149 -13.72 5.77 -19.26
C ASP A 149 -13.30 5.32 -17.85
N VAL A 150 -13.57 6.15 -16.84
CA VAL A 150 -13.56 5.69 -15.45
C VAL A 150 -14.75 4.75 -15.25
N PHE A 151 -14.52 3.62 -14.58
CA PHE A 151 -15.61 2.85 -13.97
C PHE A 151 -15.56 3.02 -12.45
N ILE A 152 -16.71 2.91 -11.80
CA ILE A 152 -16.82 2.73 -10.36
C ILE A 152 -17.74 1.55 -10.12
N THR A 153 -17.28 0.52 -9.42
CA THR A 153 -18.06 -0.68 -9.10
C THR A 153 -18.12 -0.89 -7.60
N LYS A 154 -19.33 -1.02 -7.07
CA LYS A 154 -19.64 -1.39 -5.68
C LYS A 154 -20.01 -2.87 -5.62
N LEU A 155 -19.21 -3.65 -4.90
CA LEU A 155 -19.47 -5.06 -4.63
C LEU A 155 -19.89 -5.28 -3.17
N ASP A 156 -20.54 -6.41 -2.94
CA ASP A 156 -20.73 -6.93 -1.59
C ASP A 156 -19.41 -7.40 -0.96
N ARG A 157 -19.47 -7.66 0.34
CA ARG A 157 -18.31 -8.05 1.14
C ARG A 157 -17.68 -9.37 0.70
N ASP A 158 -18.44 -10.23 0.03
CA ASP A 158 -17.99 -11.56 -0.40
C ASP A 158 -17.62 -11.60 -1.89
N LEU A 159 -17.56 -10.45 -2.56
CA LEU A 159 -17.18 -10.30 -3.97
C LEU A 159 -18.04 -11.19 -4.91
N SER A 160 -19.31 -11.38 -4.53
CA SER A 160 -20.27 -12.26 -5.19
C SER A 160 -21.37 -11.50 -5.94
N VAL A 161 -21.60 -10.25 -5.57
CA VAL A 161 -22.67 -9.41 -6.13
C VAL A 161 -22.15 -8.00 -6.39
N VAL A 162 -22.27 -7.54 -7.63
CA VAL A 162 -22.21 -6.11 -7.96
C VAL A 162 -23.53 -5.45 -7.59
N HIS A 163 -23.49 -4.51 -6.63
CA HIS A 163 -24.65 -3.76 -6.17
C HIS A 163 -24.94 -2.54 -7.05
N ALA A 164 -23.89 -1.87 -7.49
CA ALA A 164 -23.95 -0.70 -8.35
C ALA A 164 -22.68 -0.64 -9.19
N SER A 165 -22.79 -0.25 -10.46
CA SER A 165 -21.63 0.07 -11.28
C SER A 165 -21.99 1.09 -12.36
N THR A 166 -21.11 2.07 -12.55
CA THR A 166 -21.30 3.20 -13.46
C THR A 166 -20.01 3.55 -14.20
N PHE A 167 -20.15 4.20 -15.34
CA PHE A 167 -19.06 4.94 -15.97
C PHE A 167 -19.01 6.40 -15.47
N LEU A 168 -17.86 7.04 -15.64
CA LEU A 168 -17.64 8.48 -15.54
C LEU A 168 -16.58 8.90 -16.58
N GLY A 169 -16.86 9.92 -17.38
CA GLY A 169 -15.99 10.34 -18.48
C GLY A 169 -16.79 10.72 -19.72
N ASP A 170 -16.08 11.09 -20.79
CA ASP A 170 -16.67 11.44 -22.07
C ASP A 170 -15.74 11.07 -23.24
N SER A 171 -15.34 12.00 -24.11
CA SER A 171 -14.80 11.66 -25.44
C SER A 171 -13.30 11.32 -25.45
N GLY A 172 -12.59 11.73 -24.42
CA GLY A 172 -11.17 11.51 -24.17
C GLY A 172 -10.91 10.26 -23.35
N ARG A 173 -9.65 10.07 -22.96
CA ARG A 173 -9.25 9.04 -22.02
C ARG A 173 -9.45 9.56 -20.60
N GLU A 174 -10.09 8.78 -19.75
CA GLU A 174 -10.24 9.07 -18.32
C GLU A 174 -9.80 7.88 -17.47
N TYR A 175 -9.20 8.16 -16.32
CA TYR A 175 -8.94 7.16 -15.30
C TYR A 175 -8.91 7.79 -13.91
N ALA A 176 -9.40 7.04 -12.92
CA ALA A 176 -9.43 7.45 -11.53
C ALA A 176 -8.28 6.77 -10.79
N SER A 177 -7.45 7.56 -10.10
CA SER A 177 -6.27 7.08 -9.37
C SER A 177 -6.49 6.99 -7.87
N GLY A 178 -7.51 7.68 -7.34
CA GLY A 178 -7.82 7.66 -5.91
C GLY A 178 -9.32 7.58 -5.67
N ILE A 179 -9.70 6.88 -4.60
CA ILE A 179 -11.09 6.73 -4.14
C ILE A 179 -11.17 6.76 -2.62
N THR A 180 -12.14 7.50 -2.10
CA THR A 180 -12.46 7.51 -0.66
C THR A 180 -13.96 7.71 -0.44
N TRP A 181 -14.42 7.68 0.80
CA TRP A 181 -15.83 7.76 1.12
C TRP A 181 -16.08 8.50 2.43
N ASP A 182 -17.28 9.04 2.57
CA ASP A 182 -17.87 9.37 3.85
C ASP A 182 -19.25 8.69 3.99
N ALA A 183 -19.94 8.93 5.10
CA ALA A 183 -21.22 8.28 5.36
C ALA A 183 -22.31 8.52 4.28
N ASP A 184 -22.16 9.59 3.49
CA ASP A 184 -23.15 10.05 2.54
C ASP A 184 -22.71 9.90 1.07
N TYR A 185 -21.40 9.85 0.76
CA TYR A 185 -20.89 9.94 -0.61
C TYR A 185 -19.59 9.17 -0.86
N ILE A 186 -19.35 8.88 -2.15
CA ILE A 186 -18.08 8.38 -2.69
C ILE A 186 -17.37 9.51 -3.42
N TYR A 187 -16.06 9.63 -3.20
CA TYR A 187 -15.22 10.67 -3.78
C TYR A 187 -14.11 10.03 -4.60
N LEU A 188 -13.84 10.60 -5.77
CA LEU A 188 -12.82 10.12 -6.70
C LEU A 188 -11.95 11.29 -7.13
N THR A 189 -10.69 11.00 -7.40
CA THR A 189 -9.80 11.89 -8.15
C THR A 189 -9.16 11.12 -9.29
N GLY A 190 -8.81 11.83 -10.34
CA GLY A 190 -8.16 11.22 -11.49
C GLY A 190 -7.87 12.22 -12.59
N ASN A 191 -7.60 11.69 -13.76
CA ASN A 191 -7.16 12.45 -14.92
C ASN A 191 -8.21 12.37 -16.02
N THR A 192 -8.39 13.46 -16.74
CA THR A 192 -9.19 13.49 -17.94
C THR A 192 -8.48 14.18 -19.09
N PHE A 193 -8.57 13.57 -20.25
CA PHE A 193 -8.13 14.13 -21.53
C PHE A 193 -9.33 14.73 -22.30
N SER A 194 -10.52 14.73 -21.68
CA SER A 194 -11.74 15.27 -22.24
C SER A 194 -11.92 16.74 -21.91
N THR A 195 -12.06 17.57 -22.95
CA THR A 195 -12.55 18.96 -22.78
C THR A 195 -14.02 19.04 -22.35
N ASN A 196 -14.73 17.91 -22.35
CA ASN A 196 -16.14 17.78 -22.01
C ASN A 196 -16.39 16.78 -20.88
N PHE A 197 -15.42 16.59 -19.98
CA PHE A 197 -15.61 15.77 -18.79
C PHE A 197 -16.84 16.24 -17.98
N PRO A 198 -17.63 15.34 -17.38
CA PRO A 198 -18.81 15.73 -16.62
C PRO A 198 -18.46 16.59 -15.38
N VAL A 199 -18.87 17.86 -15.41
CA VAL A 199 -18.79 18.81 -14.29
C VAL A 199 -20.17 19.29 -13.87
N THR A 200 -20.28 19.81 -12.64
CA THR A 200 -21.55 20.29 -12.08
C THR A 200 -21.54 21.80 -11.89
N THR A 201 -22.69 22.45 -12.12
CA THR A 201 -22.81 23.91 -11.92
C THR A 201 -22.48 24.34 -10.49
N GLY A 202 -21.67 25.39 -10.36
CA GLY A 202 -21.19 25.92 -9.08
C GLY A 202 -19.96 25.19 -8.55
N ALA A 203 -19.33 24.34 -9.35
CA ALA A 203 -18.02 23.78 -9.08
C ALA A 203 -16.93 24.87 -9.06
N PHE A 204 -15.79 24.55 -8.45
CA PHE A 204 -14.62 25.41 -8.39
C PHE A 204 -14.12 25.77 -9.79
N ASP A 205 -14.05 24.77 -10.67
CA ASP A 205 -13.74 24.94 -12.08
C ASP A 205 -14.64 24.04 -12.94
N GLU A 206 -15.27 24.65 -13.94
CA GLU A 206 -16.21 24.02 -14.87
C GLU A 206 -15.60 23.86 -16.28
N ASP A 207 -14.39 24.36 -16.52
CA ASP A 207 -13.73 24.33 -17.83
C ASP A 207 -12.41 23.53 -17.75
N ALA A 208 -12.11 22.76 -18.80
CA ALA A 208 -10.79 22.14 -18.94
C ALA A 208 -9.77 23.19 -19.40
N ASN A 209 -8.62 23.24 -18.75
CA ASN A 209 -7.58 24.27 -18.92
C ASN A 209 -6.34 23.76 -19.66
N GLY A 210 -6.07 22.45 -19.61
CA GLY A 210 -4.86 21.82 -20.15
C GLY A 210 -5.10 20.69 -21.15
N GLN A 211 -4.04 19.92 -21.41
CA GLN A 211 -4.12 18.68 -22.20
C GLN A 211 -4.61 17.51 -21.36
N VAL A 212 -4.24 17.52 -20.08
CA VAL A 212 -4.65 16.57 -19.06
C VAL A 212 -4.89 17.36 -17.80
N ASP A 213 -6.15 17.38 -17.37
CA ASP A 213 -6.54 18.03 -16.13
C ASP A 213 -6.89 16.97 -15.09
N GLY A 214 -6.64 17.32 -13.83
CA GLY A 214 -7.20 16.61 -12.71
C GLY A 214 -8.70 16.86 -12.62
N PHE A 215 -9.45 15.87 -12.17
CA PHE A 215 -10.84 16.06 -11.74
C PHE A 215 -11.01 15.58 -10.30
N VAL A 216 -11.99 16.15 -9.60
CA VAL A 216 -12.53 15.56 -8.38
C VAL A 216 -14.03 15.41 -8.53
N ALA A 217 -14.53 14.19 -8.33
CA ALA A 217 -15.92 13.82 -8.50
C ALA A 217 -16.49 13.25 -7.20
N LYS A 218 -17.76 13.56 -6.94
CA LYS A 218 -18.53 13.14 -5.77
C LYS A 218 -19.83 12.50 -6.24
N LEU A 219 -20.05 11.24 -5.90
CA LEU A 219 -21.22 10.47 -6.27
C LEU A 219 -21.99 10.01 -5.05
N ASP A 220 -23.28 9.71 -5.24
CA ASP A 220 -24.07 9.00 -4.22
C ASP A 220 -23.60 7.54 -4.07
N PRO A 221 -23.80 6.89 -2.91
CA PRO A 221 -23.31 5.53 -2.65
C PRO A 221 -24.00 4.44 -3.47
N ASP A 222 -25.10 4.77 -4.15
CA ASP A 222 -25.80 3.89 -5.08
C ASP A 222 -25.33 4.11 -6.54
N LEU A 223 -24.39 5.03 -6.77
CA LEU A 223 -23.79 5.38 -8.06
C LEU A 223 -24.84 5.76 -9.14
N THR A 224 -25.92 6.41 -8.71
CA THR A 224 -27.02 6.85 -9.59
C THR A 224 -26.92 8.32 -9.98
N GLN A 225 -26.13 9.11 -9.26
CA GLN A 225 -25.99 10.55 -9.41
C GLN A 225 -24.56 11.02 -9.21
N LEU A 226 -24.05 11.77 -10.18
CA LEU A 226 -22.92 12.67 -9.98
C LEU A 226 -23.42 13.90 -9.21
N VAL A 227 -23.14 13.92 -7.90
CA VAL A 227 -23.60 14.96 -6.97
C VAL A 227 -22.85 16.26 -7.21
N GLN A 228 -21.54 16.16 -7.36
CA GLN A 228 -20.67 17.29 -7.64
C GLN A 228 -19.42 16.83 -8.40
N SER A 229 -18.90 17.65 -9.30
CA SER A 229 -17.66 17.36 -10.04
C SER A 229 -17.01 18.66 -10.52
N THR A 230 -15.70 18.75 -10.39
CA THR A 230 -14.88 19.93 -10.73
C THR A 230 -13.58 19.51 -11.42
N PHE A 231 -13.02 20.40 -12.22
CA PHE A 231 -11.61 20.31 -12.61
C PHE A 231 -10.69 20.87 -11.53
N ILE A 232 -9.43 20.46 -11.58
CA ILE A 232 -8.28 21.07 -10.90
C ILE A 232 -7.03 20.90 -11.77
N GLY A 233 -6.46 22.03 -12.19
CA GLY A 233 -5.31 22.03 -13.09
C GLY A 233 -5.07 23.40 -13.69
N GLY A 234 -3.97 23.52 -14.44
CA GLY A 234 -3.61 24.69 -15.22
C GLY A 234 -3.50 24.34 -16.71
N SER A 235 -2.57 24.96 -17.41
CA SER A 235 -2.51 24.94 -18.88
C SER A 235 -1.84 23.72 -19.53
N VAL A 236 -1.29 22.77 -18.74
CA VAL A 236 -0.42 21.70 -19.22
C VAL A 236 -0.89 20.30 -18.77
N TYR A 237 -0.09 19.58 -17.97
CA TYR A 237 -0.44 18.28 -17.38
C TYR A 237 -0.55 18.45 -15.87
N ASP A 238 -1.70 18.05 -15.33
CA ASP A 238 -2.04 18.14 -13.92
C ASP A 238 -2.62 16.81 -13.47
N VAL A 239 -1.84 16.06 -12.67
CA VAL A 239 -2.10 14.65 -12.38
C VAL A 239 -2.28 14.46 -10.89
N PRO A 240 -3.52 14.48 -10.36
CA PRO A 240 -3.76 14.03 -8.99
C PRO A 240 -3.55 12.53 -8.91
N HIS A 241 -2.95 12.07 -7.81
CA HIS A 241 -2.71 10.67 -7.54
C HIS A 241 -3.64 10.14 -6.45
N ASP A 242 -3.83 10.88 -5.36
CA ASP A 242 -4.61 10.41 -4.20
C ASP A 242 -5.41 11.53 -3.52
N LEU A 243 -6.43 11.15 -2.75
CA LEU A 243 -7.26 12.04 -1.94
C LEU A 243 -7.61 11.51 -0.54
N ALA A 244 -7.76 12.43 0.40
CA ALA A 244 -8.22 12.14 1.76
C ALA A 244 -9.22 13.19 2.26
N LEU A 245 -10.14 12.79 3.16
CA LEU A 245 -11.15 13.66 3.74
C LEU A 245 -10.77 14.09 5.16
N ASP A 246 -10.89 15.38 5.46
CA ASP A 246 -10.89 15.84 6.85
C ASP A 246 -12.24 15.59 7.55
N ALA A 247 -12.28 15.78 8.87
CA ALA A 247 -13.50 15.58 9.66
C ALA A 247 -14.66 16.55 9.30
N GLY A 248 -14.39 17.61 8.53
CA GLY A 248 -15.41 18.50 7.97
C GLY A 248 -15.88 18.09 6.57
N GLY A 249 -15.33 17.00 6.02
CA GLY A 249 -15.56 16.55 4.64
C GLY A 249 -14.83 17.38 3.59
N ASN A 250 -13.88 18.24 3.99
CA ASN A 250 -13.03 18.90 3.00
C ASN A 250 -12.03 17.90 2.43
N ILE A 251 -11.72 18.08 1.15
CA ILE A 251 -10.95 17.11 0.38
C ILE A 251 -9.54 17.62 0.25
N TYR A 252 -8.56 16.86 0.73
CA TYR A 252 -7.16 17.06 0.41
C TYR A 252 -6.80 16.14 -0.75
N LEU A 253 -6.03 16.66 -1.70
CA LEU A 253 -5.53 15.91 -2.83
C LEU A 253 -4.08 16.28 -3.06
N THR A 254 -3.32 15.28 -3.51
CA THR A 254 -1.91 15.44 -3.84
C THR A 254 -1.64 14.87 -5.22
N GLY A 255 -0.63 15.40 -5.88
CA GLY A 255 -0.24 14.92 -7.20
C GLY A 255 0.98 15.66 -7.72
N GLN A 256 1.11 15.65 -9.03
CA GLN A 256 2.17 16.37 -9.76
C GLN A 256 1.57 17.27 -10.83
N THR A 257 2.23 18.39 -11.11
CA THR A 257 1.79 19.37 -12.10
C THR A 257 2.98 19.95 -12.84
N SER A 258 2.84 20.07 -14.16
CA SER A 258 3.78 20.79 -15.04
C SER A 258 3.26 22.18 -15.44
N SER A 259 2.16 22.61 -14.82
CA SER A 259 1.44 23.84 -15.14
C SER A 259 1.94 25.00 -14.28
N ALA A 260 2.62 25.96 -14.91
CA ALA A 260 3.08 27.18 -14.23
C ALA A 260 1.93 28.09 -13.72
N ASP A 261 0.71 27.83 -14.20
CA ASP A 261 -0.53 28.50 -13.82
C ASP A 261 -1.48 27.58 -13.02
N PHE A 262 -0.97 26.49 -12.43
CA PHE A 262 -1.75 25.66 -11.51
C PHE A 262 -2.37 26.52 -10.39
N PRO A 263 -3.64 26.28 -10.00
CA PRO A 263 -4.30 27.06 -8.97
C PRO A 263 -3.59 27.00 -7.61
N VAL A 264 -3.15 28.15 -7.11
CA VAL A 264 -2.57 28.31 -5.77
C VAL A 264 -3.32 29.35 -4.95
N THR A 265 -3.22 29.26 -3.63
CA THR A 265 -3.87 30.20 -2.70
C THR A 265 -2.86 31.13 -2.04
N ALA A 266 -3.23 32.40 -1.84
CA ALA A 266 -2.36 33.36 -1.17
C ALA A 266 -2.04 32.93 0.28
N GLY A 267 -0.76 32.98 0.65
CA GLY A 267 -0.25 32.52 1.94
C GLY A 267 0.03 31.02 2.02
N ALA A 268 0.04 30.32 0.89
CA ALA A 268 0.53 28.95 0.78
C ALA A 268 2.04 28.86 1.09
N TYR A 269 2.51 27.64 1.37
CA TYR A 269 3.93 27.39 1.62
C TYR A 269 4.79 27.80 0.41
N ASP A 270 4.37 27.39 -0.79
CA ASP A 270 4.91 27.85 -2.06
C ASP A 270 3.80 28.15 -3.05
N GLU A 271 3.87 29.34 -3.66
CA GLU A 271 2.91 29.86 -4.63
C GLU A 271 3.46 29.81 -6.07
N SER A 272 4.64 29.22 -6.29
CA SER A 272 5.31 29.18 -7.60
C SER A 272 5.66 27.76 -8.02
N TYR A 273 5.38 27.45 -9.28
CA TYR A 273 5.98 26.33 -9.98
C TYR A 273 7.46 26.63 -10.25
N ASN A 274 8.34 25.77 -9.74
CA ASN A 274 9.78 26.00 -9.66
C ASN A 274 10.58 25.20 -10.69
N GLY A 275 10.01 24.16 -11.30
CA GLY A 275 10.66 23.46 -12.40
C GLY A 275 10.20 22.03 -12.61
N GLY A 276 11.05 21.28 -13.30
CA GLY A 276 10.74 19.96 -13.83
C GLY A 276 10.55 19.95 -15.36
N THR A 277 10.44 18.74 -15.88
CA THR A 277 10.12 18.42 -17.26
C THR A 277 8.65 18.71 -17.54
N PRO A 278 8.26 18.89 -18.81
CA PRO A 278 6.87 19.19 -19.18
C PRO A 278 5.82 18.12 -18.83
N PHE A 279 6.19 17.01 -18.20
CA PHE A 279 5.31 15.86 -17.95
C PHE A 279 5.23 15.42 -16.49
N ILE A 280 6.17 15.81 -15.64
CA ILE A 280 6.18 15.46 -14.21
C ILE A 280 6.02 16.74 -13.40
N GLY A 281 7.00 17.65 -13.51
CA GLY A 281 6.91 18.97 -12.89
C GLY A 281 7.09 18.91 -11.37
N ASP A 282 6.31 19.68 -10.62
CA ASP A 282 6.38 19.79 -9.16
C ASP A 282 5.20 19.08 -8.48
N VAL A 283 5.36 18.75 -7.20
CA VAL A 283 4.24 18.30 -6.37
C VAL A 283 3.26 19.45 -6.18
N PHE A 284 1.96 19.18 -6.27
CA PHE A 284 0.94 20.03 -5.68
C PHE A 284 0.26 19.34 -4.50
N VAL A 285 -0.16 20.14 -3.52
CA VAL A 285 -1.12 19.74 -2.49
C VAL A 285 -2.24 20.76 -2.50
N ALA A 286 -3.48 20.30 -2.60
CA ALA A 286 -4.66 21.14 -2.59
C ALA A 286 -5.65 20.70 -1.52
N LYS A 287 -6.46 21.66 -1.06
CA LYS A 287 -7.61 21.47 -0.17
C LYS A 287 -8.83 22.11 -0.81
N MET A 288 -9.85 21.32 -1.11
CA MET A 288 -11.13 21.80 -1.63
C MET A 288 -12.23 21.71 -0.57
N SER A 289 -13.22 22.59 -0.67
CA SER A 289 -14.42 22.52 0.16
C SER A 289 -15.23 21.26 -0.15
N ASN A 290 -15.98 20.78 0.84
CA ASN A 290 -16.83 19.58 0.72
C ASN A 290 -17.89 19.66 -0.41
N ASP A 291 -18.29 20.88 -0.79
CA ASP A 291 -19.19 21.14 -1.91
C ASP A 291 -18.46 21.31 -3.25
N LEU A 292 -17.14 21.11 -3.28
CA LEU A 292 -16.23 21.33 -4.42
C LEU A 292 -16.39 22.70 -5.10
N GLY A 293 -16.97 23.70 -4.42
CA GLY A 293 -17.21 25.04 -4.96
C GLY A 293 -16.04 26.00 -4.73
N ALA A 294 -15.05 25.62 -3.94
CA ALA A 294 -13.92 26.46 -3.61
C ALA A 294 -12.63 25.68 -3.36
N LEU A 295 -11.52 26.20 -3.88
CA LEU A 295 -10.17 25.87 -3.45
C LEU A 295 -9.85 26.65 -2.16
N LEU A 296 -9.74 25.95 -1.05
CA LEU A 296 -9.53 26.52 0.29
C LEU A 296 -8.04 26.78 0.59
N ALA A 297 -7.18 25.90 0.09
CA ALA A 297 -5.72 26.04 0.15
C ALA A 297 -5.09 25.27 -1.02
N ALA A 298 -3.98 25.74 -1.56
CA ALA A 298 -3.16 24.98 -2.50
C ALA A 298 -1.73 25.52 -2.52
N THR A 299 -0.76 24.61 -2.54
CA THR A 299 0.68 24.88 -2.50
C THR A 299 1.43 23.95 -3.43
N PHE A 300 2.64 24.35 -3.81
CA PHE A 300 3.65 23.45 -4.38
C PHE A 300 4.59 22.86 -3.32
N LEU A 301 5.29 21.79 -3.68
CA LEU A 301 6.48 21.27 -3.01
C LEU A 301 7.47 20.74 -4.06
N GLY A 302 8.64 21.35 -4.15
CA GLY A 302 9.64 20.95 -5.14
C GLY A 302 10.63 22.07 -5.41
N GLU A 303 11.59 21.80 -6.29
CA GLU A 303 12.57 22.77 -6.74
C GLU A 303 12.67 22.77 -8.27
N ARG A 304 13.85 22.56 -8.85
CA ARG A 304 14.05 22.73 -10.30
C ARG A 304 13.86 21.45 -11.10
N SER A 305 13.86 20.31 -10.44
CA SER A 305 13.80 19.00 -11.08
C SER A 305 12.40 18.41 -10.90
N ASP A 306 12.21 17.15 -11.27
CA ASP A 306 10.90 16.50 -11.22
C ASP A 306 10.60 15.97 -9.81
N ASP A 307 9.45 16.36 -9.30
CA ASP A 307 8.94 16.02 -7.98
C ASP A 307 7.47 15.61 -8.11
N GLY A 308 7.07 14.49 -7.51
CA GLY A 308 5.70 13.97 -7.60
C GLY A 308 5.25 13.26 -6.33
N ALA A 309 4.00 13.46 -5.92
CA ALA A 309 3.42 12.87 -4.72
C ALA A 309 2.31 11.87 -5.06
N PHE A 310 2.31 10.71 -4.42
CA PHE A 310 1.45 9.57 -4.76
C PHE A 310 0.41 9.25 -3.69
N SER A 311 0.62 9.65 -2.44
CA SER A 311 -0.26 9.30 -1.32
C SER A 311 -0.40 10.46 -0.33
N VAL A 312 -1.61 10.66 0.21
CA VAL A 312 -1.94 11.69 1.19
C VAL A 312 -2.72 11.10 2.37
N ALA A 313 -2.28 11.40 3.59
CA ALA A 313 -3.04 11.06 4.80
C ALA A 313 -3.13 12.23 5.79
N ILE A 314 -4.21 12.23 6.56
CA ILE A 314 -4.55 13.31 7.49
C ILE A 314 -4.48 12.78 8.92
N SER A 315 -3.61 13.37 9.74
CA SER A 315 -3.56 13.08 11.16
C SER A 315 -4.77 13.68 11.90
N GLY A 316 -5.24 13.05 12.97
CA GLY A 316 -6.29 13.60 13.85
C GLY A 316 -5.97 14.98 14.46
N GLY A 317 -4.70 15.41 14.42
CA GLY A 317 -4.25 16.77 14.74
C GLY A 317 -4.23 17.76 13.56
N GLN A 318 -4.82 17.40 12.42
CA GLN A 318 -4.86 18.13 11.13
C GLN A 318 -3.50 18.39 10.46
N GLY A 319 -2.49 17.57 10.76
CA GLY A 319 -1.27 17.52 9.94
C GLY A 319 -1.53 16.74 8.65
N ILE A 320 -1.12 17.30 7.52
CA ILE A 320 -1.34 16.72 6.18
C ILE A 320 -0.03 16.08 5.73
N TYR A 321 0.02 14.75 5.73
CA TYR A 321 1.19 13.99 5.32
C TYR A 321 1.06 13.62 3.86
N ILE A 322 2.14 13.79 3.10
CA ILE A 322 2.25 13.31 1.72
C ILE A 322 3.57 12.55 1.58
N THR A 323 3.60 11.60 0.64
CA THR A 323 4.83 10.94 0.22
C THR A 323 4.88 10.87 -1.29
N GLY A 324 6.10 10.82 -1.79
CA GLY A 324 6.39 10.99 -3.20
C GLY A 324 7.84 10.71 -3.48
N HIS A 325 8.22 10.88 -4.75
CA HIS A 325 9.61 10.85 -5.14
C HIS A 325 10.08 12.22 -5.59
N THR A 326 11.38 12.43 -5.47
CA THR A 326 12.09 13.62 -5.95
C THR A 326 13.37 13.20 -6.65
N ASN A 327 13.72 13.88 -7.73
CA ASN A 327 15.08 13.83 -8.29
C ASN A 327 15.84 15.17 -8.08
N SER A 328 15.31 16.02 -7.21
CA SER A 328 15.86 17.33 -6.86
C SER A 328 16.94 17.21 -5.79
N PHE A 329 18.21 17.45 -6.16
CA PHE A 329 19.33 17.50 -5.20
C PHE A 329 19.16 18.56 -4.10
N PHE A 330 18.32 19.56 -4.35
CA PHE A 330 18.01 20.64 -3.42
C PHE A 330 16.59 20.56 -2.84
N PHE A 331 15.94 19.38 -2.91
CA PHE A 331 14.57 19.21 -2.45
C PHE A 331 14.40 19.76 -1.02
N PRO A 332 13.31 20.52 -0.75
CA PRO A 332 13.12 21.17 0.54
C PRO A 332 12.96 20.14 1.66
N THR A 333 13.84 20.20 2.65
CA THR A 333 13.76 19.42 3.89
C THR A 333 13.71 20.35 5.10
N THR A 334 13.08 19.91 6.19
CA THR A 334 12.99 20.74 7.40
C THR A 334 14.20 20.59 8.31
N ASP A 335 14.46 21.59 9.15
CA ASP A 335 15.45 21.48 10.22
C ASP A 335 15.16 20.25 11.10
N ASN A 336 16.19 19.46 11.39
CA ASN A 336 16.13 18.20 12.15
C ASN A 336 15.37 17.05 11.47
N ALA A 337 15.06 17.14 10.18
CA ALA A 337 14.63 15.99 9.41
C ALA A 337 15.62 14.82 9.57
N TYR A 338 15.09 13.60 9.55
CA TYR A 338 15.91 12.38 9.64
C TYR A 338 17.04 12.39 8.59
N GLN A 339 16.70 12.72 7.35
CA GLN A 339 17.63 12.93 6.25
C GLN A 339 17.31 14.25 5.54
N GLN A 340 18.28 15.18 5.58
CA GLN A 340 18.15 16.53 5.00
C GLN A 340 18.73 16.64 3.58
N GLY A 341 19.67 15.76 3.24
CA GLY A 341 20.41 15.81 1.99
C GLY A 341 20.03 14.65 1.10
N TYR A 342 19.94 14.93 -0.20
CA TYR A 342 19.81 13.92 -1.24
C TYR A 342 20.99 12.93 -1.12
N GLY A 343 20.67 11.69 -0.74
CA GLY A 343 21.58 10.54 -0.61
C GLY A 343 22.23 10.09 -1.92
N GLY A 344 21.64 10.38 -3.09
CA GLY A 344 22.17 10.06 -4.42
C GLY A 344 21.15 9.37 -5.33
N GLY A 345 21.60 8.83 -6.47
CA GLY A 345 20.72 8.07 -7.37
C GLY A 345 19.82 8.92 -8.28
N ASN A 346 18.84 8.26 -8.89
CA ASN A 346 17.95 8.88 -9.88
C ASN A 346 16.70 9.50 -9.23
N GLN A 347 16.16 8.89 -8.18
CA GLN A 347 14.97 9.33 -7.44
C GLN A 347 15.07 8.86 -5.98
N GLU A 348 14.69 9.73 -5.05
CA GLU A 348 14.56 9.43 -3.61
C GLU A 348 13.12 9.62 -3.15
N VAL A 349 12.70 8.84 -2.15
CA VAL A 349 11.41 9.04 -1.50
C VAL A 349 11.50 10.23 -0.56
N PHE A 350 10.47 11.06 -0.53
CA PHE A 350 10.28 12.07 0.50
C PHE A 350 9.01 11.78 1.30
N VAL A 351 9.02 12.24 2.55
CA VAL A 351 7.83 12.29 3.40
C VAL A 351 7.73 13.72 3.91
N ALA A 352 6.61 14.37 3.61
CA ALA A 352 6.36 15.76 3.97
C ALA A 352 5.09 15.89 4.80
N ARG A 353 5.06 16.88 5.67
CA ARG A 353 3.95 17.19 6.55
C ARG A 353 3.65 18.68 6.53
N PHE A 354 2.50 19.05 5.99
CA PHE A 354 1.98 20.41 6.04
C PHE A 354 1.06 20.64 7.24
N ASP A 355 0.91 21.91 7.61
CA ASP A 355 -0.24 22.33 8.42
C ASP A 355 -1.56 22.24 7.63
N ALA A 356 -2.69 22.31 8.34
CA ALA A 356 -4.01 22.15 7.78
C ALA A 356 -4.37 23.16 6.67
N ASN A 357 -3.71 24.32 6.62
CA ASN A 357 -3.96 25.36 5.63
C ASN A 357 -2.92 25.34 4.50
N LEU A 358 -2.03 24.35 4.49
CA LEU A 358 -0.93 24.23 3.53
C LEU A 358 -0.01 25.46 3.49
N ALA A 359 0.05 26.22 4.59
CA ALA A 359 0.82 27.46 4.68
C ALA A 359 2.26 27.21 5.17
N GLY A 360 2.48 26.13 5.89
CA GLY A 360 3.78 25.75 6.43
C GLY A 360 4.10 24.27 6.21
N LEU A 361 5.28 24.01 5.65
CA LEU A 361 5.94 22.70 5.70
C LEU A 361 6.51 22.49 7.11
N THR A 362 5.80 21.70 7.92
CA THR A 362 6.10 21.52 9.35
C THR A 362 7.10 20.40 9.65
N ALA A 363 7.20 19.41 8.77
CA ALA A 363 8.24 18.40 8.74
C ALA A 363 8.44 17.94 7.29
N CYS A 364 9.67 17.67 6.88
CA CYS A 364 9.96 17.06 5.59
C CYS A 364 11.32 16.37 5.64
N THR A 365 11.33 15.06 5.37
CA THR A 365 12.55 14.24 5.30
C THR A 365 12.63 13.54 3.97
N LEU A 366 13.85 13.27 3.54
CA LEU A 366 14.12 12.27 2.51
C LEU A 366 14.24 10.87 3.17
N LEU A 367 14.11 9.85 2.34
CA LEU A 367 14.28 8.45 2.68
C LEU A 367 14.78 7.74 1.43
N GLY A 368 16.03 7.28 1.45
CA GLY A 368 16.60 6.62 0.29
C GLY A 368 18.08 6.34 0.42
N GLY A 369 18.63 5.68 -0.60
CA GLY A 369 20.05 5.37 -0.72
C GLY A 369 20.70 6.04 -1.92
N TRP A 370 21.61 5.31 -2.59
CA TRP A 370 22.34 5.82 -3.76
C TRP A 370 21.70 5.42 -5.10
N ASP A 371 20.66 4.59 -5.07
CA ASP A 371 19.97 4.07 -6.25
C ASP A 371 18.52 4.57 -6.27
N THR A 372 17.65 3.95 -7.08
CA THR A 372 16.29 4.45 -7.31
C THR A 372 15.33 3.88 -6.25
N ASP A 373 14.55 4.78 -5.65
CA ASP A 373 13.48 4.47 -4.71
C ASP A 373 12.13 4.96 -5.30
N LEU A 374 11.12 4.08 -5.40
CA LEU A 374 9.94 4.25 -6.26
C LEU A 374 8.61 3.94 -5.55
N ASP A 375 7.52 4.47 -6.13
CA ASP A 375 6.11 4.19 -5.83
C ASP A 375 5.76 4.17 -4.34
N PRO A 376 6.06 5.25 -3.59
CA PRO A 376 5.83 5.26 -2.18
C PRO A 376 4.36 5.44 -1.83
N ASP A 377 3.90 4.71 -0.83
CA ASP A 377 2.61 4.90 -0.18
C ASP A 377 2.83 5.14 1.32
N LEU A 378 1.90 5.86 1.96
CA LEU A 378 1.95 6.15 3.39
C LEU A 378 0.62 5.89 4.06
N ILE A 379 0.69 5.54 5.35
CA ILE A 379 -0.48 5.44 6.21
C ILE A 379 -0.13 5.89 7.62
N LEU A 380 -1.12 6.45 8.31
CA LEU A 380 -0.98 6.95 9.67
C LEU A 380 -1.70 6.06 10.67
N THR A 381 -1.12 5.88 11.86
CA THR A 381 -1.87 5.37 13.02
C THR A 381 -2.75 6.46 13.63
N PRO A 382 -3.73 6.12 14.48
CA PRO A 382 -4.44 7.11 15.29
C PRO A 382 -3.52 7.99 16.16
N GLU A 383 -2.36 7.48 16.56
CA GLU A 383 -1.32 8.19 17.30
C GLU A 383 -0.41 9.06 16.41
N ALA A 384 -0.63 9.05 15.09
CA ALA A 384 0.17 9.72 14.06
C ALA A 384 1.59 9.18 13.90
N ASP A 385 1.82 7.90 14.20
CA ASP A 385 2.99 7.19 13.69
C ASP A 385 2.85 7.07 12.17
N VAL A 386 3.95 7.30 11.45
CA VAL A 386 3.96 7.36 9.98
C VAL A 386 4.60 6.10 9.44
N TYR A 387 3.83 5.28 8.73
CA TYR A 387 4.36 4.15 7.98
C TYR A 387 4.49 4.53 6.52
N VAL A 388 5.62 4.18 5.92
CA VAL A 388 5.91 4.42 4.51
C VAL A 388 6.45 3.14 3.92
N THR A 389 5.99 2.79 2.73
CA THR A 389 6.52 1.68 1.94
C THR A 389 6.80 2.15 0.52
N GLY A 390 7.48 1.33 -0.26
CA GLY A 390 7.85 1.59 -1.66
C GLY A 390 8.90 0.58 -2.12
N GLY A 391 9.31 0.66 -3.37
CA GLY A 391 10.39 -0.17 -3.93
C GLY A 391 11.76 0.52 -3.81
N THR A 392 12.83 -0.25 -3.62
CA THR A 392 14.21 0.26 -3.57
C THR A 392 15.20 -0.69 -4.24
N LEU A 393 16.11 -0.14 -5.06
CA LEU A 393 17.34 -0.84 -5.49
C LEU A 393 18.53 -0.56 -4.58
N SER A 394 18.36 0.35 -3.62
CA SER A 394 19.46 0.91 -2.86
C SER A 394 20.01 -0.12 -1.88
N THR A 395 21.25 -0.54 -2.09
CA THR A 395 21.97 -1.40 -1.13
C THR A 395 22.36 -0.71 0.19
N GLN A 396 22.11 0.59 0.27
CA GLN A 396 22.36 1.43 1.43
C GLN A 396 21.08 2.13 1.91
N PHE A 397 19.90 1.59 1.58
CA PHE A 397 18.66 2.11 2.11
C PHE A 397 18.70 2.12 3.65
N PRO A 398 18.17 3.17 4.31
CA PRO A 398 18.18 3.26 5.76
C PRO A 398 17.35 2.14 6.41
N VAL A 399 18.02 1.17 7.03
CA VAL A 399 17.40 0.08 7.82
C VAL A 399 17.78 0.17 9.29
N THR A 400 16.87 -0.22 10.18
CA THR A 400 17.16 -0.32 11.61
C THR A 400 17.73 -1.70 11.94
N GLY A 401 18.59 -1.77 12.96
CA GLY A 401 19.31 -3.02 13.30
C GLY A 401 18.40 -4.17 13.76
N ASP A 402 17.15 -3.88 14.07
CA ASP A 402 16.08 -4.78 14.50
C ASP A 402 14.98 -5.00 13.45
N GLY A 403 15.04 -4.35 12.29
CA GLY A 403 14.09 -4.55 11.17
C GLY A 403 14.16 -5.97 10.59
N TYR A 404 13.12 -6.46 9.91
CA TYR A 404 12.96 -7.86 9.44
C TYR A 404 14.02 -8.39 8.47
N ASP A 405 14.55 -7.55 7.59
CA ASP A 405 15.64 -7.88 6.68
C ASP A 405 16.59 -6.67 6.60
N PRO A 406 17.89 -6.83 6.93
CA PRO A 406 18.80 -5.71 6.92
C PRO A 406 19.52 -5.58 5.56
N ASN A 407 19.26 -6.48 4.60
CA ASN A 407 19.96 -6.54 3.32
C ASN A 407 18.93 -6.60 2.18
N PRO A 408 19.24 -6.01 1.02
CA PRO A 408 18.51 -6.31 -0.20
C PRO A 408 18.84 -7.73 -0.66
N ASN A 409 17.88 -8.39 -1.30
CA ASN A 409 17.96 -9.78 -1.72
C ASN A 409 18.13 -9.97 -3.23
N GLY A 410 18.11 -8.90 -4.03
CA GLY A 410 18.43 -9.01 -5.45
C GLY A 410 18.10 -7.77 -6.27
N GLY A 411 16.91 -7.78 -6.88
CA GLY A 411 16.39 -6.70 -7.71
C GLY A 411 15.87 -5.54 -6.86
N TYR A 412 14.80 -4.90 -7.32
CA TYR A 412 14.03 -4.03 -6.42
C TYR A 412 13.47 -4.87 -5.28
N ASP A 413 13.73 -4.48 -4.03
CA ASP A 413 13.03 -5.01 -2.87
C ASP A 413 12.05 -3.96 -2.36
N LEU A 414 11.01 -4.36 -1.62
CA LEU A 414 10.26 -3.36 -0.86
C LEU A 414 11.10 -2.84 0.30
N PHE A 415 10.87 -1.59 0.67
CA PHE A 415 11.13 -1.12 2.02
C PHE A 415 9.82 -0.93 2.78
N ILE A 416 9.89 -1.08 4.11
CA ILE A 416 8.85 -0.62 5.02
C ILE A 416 9.52 0.12 6.17
N SER A 417 9.12 1.36 6.38
CA SER A 417 9.71 2.29 7.34
C SER A 417 8.65 2.89 8.24
N LYS A 418 8.99 3.07 9.50
CA LYS A 418 8.18 3.75 10.51
C LYS A 418 8.93 4.97 11.03
N PHE A 419 8.29 6.13 10.97
CA PHE A 419 8.79 7.37 11.54
C PHE A 419 7.93 7.85 12.71
N ASP A 420 8.56 8.64 13.57
CA ASP A 420 7.83 9.50 14.49
C ASP A 420 7.00 10.55 13.72
N SER A 421 5.96 11.08 14.36
CA SER A 421 5.06 12.08 13.76
C SER A 421 5.74 13.36 13.23
N LEU A 422 6.98 13.64 13.66
CA LEU A 422 7.76 14.82 13.26
C LEU A 422 8.82 14.51 12.19
N LEU A 423 8.92 13.26 11.73
CA LEU A 423 9.87 12.82 10.69
C LEU A 423 11.33 13.11 11.06
N THR A 424 11.64 13.09 12.35
CA THR A 424 12.99 13.31 12.90
C THR A 424 13.71 12.02 13.21
N THR A 425 12.95 10.95 13.46
CA THR A 425 13.47 9.65 13.90
C THR A 425 12.86 8.54 13.05
N LEU A 426 13.72 7.78 12.39
CA LEU A 426 13.37 6.48 11.81
C LEU A 426 13.32 5.45 12.96
N GLU A 427 12.12 5.09 13.39
CA GLU A 427 11.89 4.21 14.54
C GLU A 427 12.15 2.73 14.19
N ALA A 428 11.73 2.32 12.99
CA ALA A 428 11.97 0.99 12.46
C ALA A 428 12.04 1.04 10.93
N SER A 429 12.88 0.21 10.33
CA SER A 429 12.96 0.13 8.87
C SER A 429 13.58 -1.18 8.41
N SER A 430 13.03 -1.75 7.34
CA SER A 430 13.40 -3.07 6.85
C SER A 430 13.23 -3.16 5.34
N TYR A 431 14.05 -3.98 4.69
CA TYR A 431 13.69 -4.51 3.37
C TYR A 431 12.64 -5.63 3.50
N PHE A 432 11.96 -5.94 2.41
CA PHE A 432 11.15 -7.14 2.24
C PHE A 432 11.11 -7.50 0.75
N GLY A 433 11.62 -8.68 0.40
CA GLY A 433 11.68 -9.10 -0.99
C GLY A 433 12.48 -10.38 -1.18
N GLY A 434 12.53 -10.85 -2.42
CA GLY A 434 13.22 -12.05 -2.85
C GLY A 434 14.40 -11.73 -3.77
N SER A 435 14.75 -12.67 -4.64
CA SER A 435 15.94 -12.54 -5.49
C SER A 435 15.74 -11.74 -6.78
N SER A 436 14.50 -11.38 -7.10
CA SER A 436 14.08 -10.67 -8.31
C SER A 436 13.46 -9.32 -7.91
N ASN A 437 12.59 -8.75 -8.75
CA ASN A 437 11.97 -7.46 -8.47
C ASN A 437 10.65 -7.63 -7.71
N GLU A 438 10.49 -6.80 -6.69
CA GLU A 438 9.26 -6.46 -6.00
C GLU A 438 8.99 -4.96 -6.16
N SER A 439 7.76 -4.58 -6.46
CA SER A 439 7.38 -3.17 -6.65
C SER A 439 5.86 -3.01 -6.55
N SER A 440 5.41 -1.74 -6.47
CA SER A 440 4.07 -1.30 -6.08
C SER A 440 3.73 -1.76 -4.67
N ALA A 441 3.45 -0.84 -3.76
CA ALA A 441 3.20 -1.20 -2.37
C ALA A 441 2.06 -0.34 -1.80
N ALA A 442 0.84 -0.88 -1.80
CA ALA A 442 -0.22 -0.31 -0.97
C ALA A 442 0.00 -0.70 0.49
N ILE A 443 -0.15 0.24 1.42
CA ILE A 443 0.02 -0.01 2.86
C ILE A 443 -1.24 0.30 3.65
N GLN A 444 -1.62 -0.60 4.56
CA GLN A 444 -2.77 -0.42 5.43
C GLN A 444 -2.43 -0.82 6.87
N VAL A 445 -2.96 -0.06 7.83
CA VAL A 445 -2.81 -0.37 9.26
C VAL A 445 -4.13 -0.83 9.84
N HIS A 446 -4.08 -1.96 10.55
CA HIS A 446 -5.19 -2.46 11.35
C HIS A 446 -4.71 -2.83 12.76
N SER A 447 -5.65 -2.97 13.71
CA SER A 447 -5.37 -3.41 15.08
C SER A 447 -4.60 -4.73 15.19
N GLN A 448 -4.57 -5.53 14.12
CA GLN A 448 -3.89 -6.81 14.04
C GLN A 448 -2.49 -6.77 13.41
N GLY A 449 -2.06 -5.63 12.84
CA GLY A 449 -0.76 -5.47 12.19
C GLY A 449 -0.77 -4.42 11.07
N VAL A 450 0.39 -4.28 10.44
CA VAL A 450 0.60 -3.45 9.24
C VAL A 450 0.63 -4.38 8.05
N TYR A 451 -0.10 -4.07 7.00
CA TYR A 451 -0.21 -4.90 5.81
C TYR A 451 0.37 -4.14 4.62
N VAL A 452 1.06 -4.85 3.75
CA VAL A 452 1.57 -4.33 2.47
C VAL A 452 1.15 -5.28 1.35
N ALA A 453 0.66 -4.76 0.24
CA ALA A 453 0.36 -5.54 -0.95
C ALA A 453 1.12 -4.99 -2.15
N GLY A 454 1.64 -5.87 -2.99
CA GLY A 454 2.47 -5.49 -4.14
C GLY A 454 2.68 -6.62 -5.13
N GLY A 455 3.48 -6.38 -6.15
CA GLY A 455 3.85 -7.38 -7.16
C GLY A 455 5.24 -7.97 -6.95
N THR A 456 5.44 -9.23 -7.36
CA THR A 456 6.73 -9.91 -7.25
C THR A 456 7.03 -10.79 -8.45
N MET A 457 8.30 -10.78 -8.87
CA MET A 457 8.89 -11.75 -9.81
C MET A 457 9.68 -12.86 -9.07
N SER A 458 9.74 -12.78 -7.75
CA SER A 458 10.59 -13.64 -6.93
C SER A 458 9.90 -14.94 -6.56
N VAL A 459 10.49 -16.05 -7.01
CA VAL A 459 10.11 -17.40 -6.56
C VAL A 459 10.42 -17.67 -5.09
N ASN A 460 11.19 -16.79 -4.44
CA ASN A 460 11.71 -16.94 -3.08
C ASN A 460 11.31 -15.77 -2.16
N LEU A 461 10.15 -15.14 -2.40
CA LEU A 461 9.60 -14.17 -1.47
C LEU A 461 9.46 -14.78 -0.06
N PRO A 462 9.79 -14.06 1.03
CA PRO A 462 9.72 -14.59 2.39
C PRO A 462 8.30 -14.99 2.84
N THR A 463 7.90 -16.24 2.61
CA THR A 463 6.59 -16.83 2.99
C THR A 463 6.73 -17.86 4.12
N GLN A 464 5.71 -18.01 4.96
CA GLN A 464 5.75 -18.89 6.14
C GLN A 464 4.93 -20.16 5.92
N ASN A 465 5.25 -21.19 6.69
CA ASN A 465 4.41 -22.38 6.79
C ASN A 465 2.97 -21.97 7.16
N ARG A 466 2.02 -22.25 6.25
CA ARG A 466 0.57 -21.91 6.30
C ARG A 466 0.16 -20.58 5.65
N SER A 467 1.01 -19.93 4.86
CA SER A 467 0.49 -18.94 3.90
C SER A 467 -0.59 -19.56 3.00
N TYR A 468 -1.49 -18.75 2.47
CA TYR A 468 -2.49 -19.22 1.51
C TYR A 468 -1.82 -19.86 0.30
N ASP A 469 -0.83 -19.17 -0.27
CA ASP A 469 0.07 -19.67 -1.30
C ASP A 469 1.52 -19.28 -0.95
N SER A 470 2.46 -20.16 -1.27
CA SER A 470 3.89 -20.01 -1.04
C SER A 470 4.70 -20.10 -2.33
N SER A 471 4.04 -20.08 -3.48
CA SER A 471 4.65 -20.19 -4.80
C SER A 471 4.22 -19.07 -5.73
N LEU A 472 5.15 -18.63 -6.56
CA LEU A 472 4.89 -17.80 -7.74
C LEU A 472 4.26 -18.67 -8.83
N ASN A 473 3.09 -18.29 -9.31
CA ASN A 473 2.34 -19.00 -10.35
C ASN A 473 2.32 -18.15 -11.64
N GLY A 474 3.36 -18.27 -12.46
CA GLY A 474 3.49 -17.49 -13.69
C GLY A 474 4.77 -16.66 -13.71
N ALA A 475 4.70 -15.48 -14.35
CA ALA A 475 5.83 -14.57 -14.45
C ALA A 475 5.85 -13.52 -13.33
N THR A 476 4.67 -13.03 -12.96
CA THR A 476 4.46 -12.07 -11.86
C THR A 476 3.17 -12.42 -11.12
N ASP A 477 3.26 -12.53 -9.81
CA ASP A 477 2.08 -12.64 -8.93
C ASP A 477 2.02 -11.38 -8.06
N ILE A 478 0.86 -11.14 -7.45
CA ILE A 478 0.83 -10.26 -6.29
C ILE A 478 1.26 -11.02 -5.03
N PHE A 479 1.73 -10.28 -4.04
CA PHE A 479 1.83 -10.75 -2.67
C PHE A 479 1.05 -9.85 -1.74
N VAL A 480 0.67 -10.42 -0.60
CA VAL A 480 0.23 -9.67 0.57
C VAL A 480 1.12 -10.06 1.73
N ALA A 481 1.71 -9.07 2.38
CA ALA A 481 2.54 -9.21 3.57
C ALA A 481 1.87 -8.54 4.78
N LYS A 482 2.14 -9.08 5.96
CA LYS A 482 1.69 -8.61 7.25
C LYS A 482 2.90 -8.51 8.16
N PHE A 483 3.09 -7.35 8.76
CA PHE A 483 4.11 -7.05 9.75
C PHE A 483 3.45 -6.75 11.09
N ASP A 484 4.18 -6.93 12.20
CA ASP A 484 3.75 -6.38 13.47
C ASP A 484 3.91 -4.85 13.47
N ALA A 485 3.19 -4.17 14.36
CA ALA A 485 3.22 -2.71 14.42
C ALA A 485 4.60 -2.13 14.77
N ALA A 486 5.47 -2.88 15.45
CA ALA A 486 6.81 -2.39 15.76
C ALA A 486 7.75 -2.48 14.55
N LEU A 487 7.39 -3.23 13.51
CA LEU A 487 8.24 -3.61 12.38
C LEU A 487 9.56 -4.27 12.79
N THR A 488 9.57 -4.89 13.97
CA THR A 488 10.78 -5.50 14.53
C THR A 488 10.75 -7.01 14.37
N ARG A 489 11.91 -7.63 14.18
CA ARG A 489 12.00 -9.09 14.21
C ARG A 489 11.54 -9.63 15.55
N SER A 490 10.94 -10.82 15.48
CA SER A 490 10.82 -11.67 16.64
C SER A 490 12.21 -11.94 17.23
N PRO A 491 12.44 -11.73 18.54
CA PRO A 491 13.70 -12.10 19.19
C PRO A 491 13.96 -13.62 19.19
N TYR A 492 12.99 -14.41 18.70
CA TYR A 492 13.05 -15.86 18.60
C TYR A 492 13.45 -16.37 17.21
N ASP A 493 13.52 -15.50 16.19
CA ASP A 493 14.22 -15.78 14.92
C ASP A 493 15.73 -15.51 15.16
N LEU A 494 16.45 -16.57 15.49
CA LEU A 494 17.84 -16.51 15.93
C LEU A 494 18.84 -16.62 14.77
N ASN A 495 18.46 -17.31 13.69
CA ASN A 495 19.30 -17.46 12.50
C ASN A 495 19.16 -16.27 11.53
N ARG A 496 18.17 -15.40 11.76
CA ARG A 496 17.88 -14.19 11.01
C ARG A 496 17.45 -14.47 9.57
N ASP A 497 16.84 -15.61 9.33
CA ASP A 497 16.32 -15.97 8.01
C ASP A 497 14.87 -15.50 7.78
N GLY A 498 14.28 -14.78 8.74
CA GLY A 498 12.92 -14.26 8.64
C GLY A 498 11.86 -15.29 8.98
N HIS A 499 12.25 -16.50 9.38
CA HIS A 499 11.37 -17.57 9.79
C HIS A 499 11.66 -17.94 11.25
N ILE A 500 10.63 -18.43 11.96
CA ILE A 500 10.84 -19.13 13.23
C ILE A 500 10.70 -20.62 12.93
N ASP A 501 11.83 -21.31 12.83
CA ASP A 501 11.89 -22.68 12.35
C ASP A 501 12.76 -23.61 13.22
N ARG A 502 13.09 -24.80 12.69
CA ARG A 502 13.90 -25.79 13.41
C ARG A 502 15.36 -25.37 13.59
N LEU A 503 15.90 -24.53 12.71
CA LEU A 503 17.24 -24.00 12.79
C LEU A 503 17.35 -23.00 13.95
N ASP A 504 16.33 -22.17 14.18
CA ASP A 504 16.28 -21.29 15.37
C ASP A 504 16.25 -22.08 16.65
N LEU A 505 15.43 -23.14 16.71
CA LEU A 505 15.44 -24.06 17.83
C LEU A 505 16.85 -24.64 18.04
N GLY A 506 17.53 -25.01 16.95
CA GLY A 506 18.91 -25.48 16.95
C GLY A 506 19.91 -24.46 17.49
N LEU A 507 19.80 -23.19 17.09
CA LEU A 507 20.65 -22.10 17.58
C LEU A 507 20.38 -21.77 19.04
N LEU A 508 19.12 -21.79 19.47
CA LEU A 508 18.73 -21.63 20.86
C LEU A 508 19.34 -22.74 21.72
N LEU A 509 19.24 -23.99 21.25
CA LEU A 509 19.85 -25.17 21.87
C LEU A 509 21.38 -25.04 21.95
N ILE A 510 22.04 -24.50 20.91
CA ILE A 510 23.50 -24.25 20.89
C ILE A 510 23.90 -23.15 21.87
N GLN A 511 23.19 -22.02 21.88
CA GLN A 511 23.42 -20.92 22.82
C GLN A 511 23.27 -21.42 24.27
N TRP A 512 22.28 -22.28 24.53
CA TRP A 512 22.08 -22.85 25.85
C TRP A 512 23.20 -23.83 26.25
N ASN A 513 23.74 -24.58 25.29
CA ASN A 513 24.91 -25.45 25.47
C ASN A 513 26.18 -24.70 25.93
N THR A 514 26.22 -23.37 25.75
CA THR A 514 27.35 -22.53 26.19
C THR A 514 27.15 -21.92 27.59
N ALA A 515 25.97 -22.03 28.18
CA ALA A 515 25.71 -21.70 29.58
C ALA A 515 25.96 -22.94 30.45
N SER A 516 27.22 -23.16 30.84
CA SER A 516 27.60 -24.33 31.64
C SER A 516 27.05 -24.24 33.07
N GLU A 517 26.03 -25.03 33.39
CA GLU A 517 25.85 -25.53 34.76
C GLU A 517 26.01 -27.05 34.76
N ASN A 518 26.90 -27.55 35.62
CA ASN A 518 27.07 -28.98 35.83
C ASN A 518 25.78 -29.59 36.42
N CYS A 519 24.92 -30.20 35.59
CA CYS A 519 23.83 -31.07 36.04
C CYS A 519 24.05 -32.53 35.57
N PRO A 520 24.80 -33.36 36.32
CA PRO A 520 24.99 -34.77 36.00
C PRO A 520 23.71 -35.61 36.05
N GLU A 521 22.64 -35.09 36.66
CA GLU A 521 21.33 -35.77 36.75
C GLU A 521 20.39 -35.44 35.56
N CYS A 522 20.82 -34.59 34.62
CA CYS A 522 20.03 -34.08 33.48
C CYS A 522 20.53 -34.60 32.11
N ASP A 523 21.53 -35.48 32.12
CA ASP A 523 22.19 -36.11 30.97
C ASP A 523 21.62 -37.53 30.80
N PHE A 524 20.74 -37.68 29.80
CA PHE A 524 19.97 -38.91 29.55
C PHE A 524 20.75 -39.93 28.73
N ASN A 525 21.78 -39.50 28.01
CA ASN A 525 22.66 -40.33 27.19
C ASN A 525 24.00 -40.67 27.87
N THR A 526 24.24 -40.11 29.06
CA THR A 526 25.39 -40.34 29.95
C THR A 526 26.76 -39.91 29.42
N ASN A 527 26.81 -38.95 28.49
CA ASN A 527 28.05 -38.47 27.91
C ASN A 527 28.77 -37.36 28.72
N GLY A 528 28.20 -36.99 29.87
CA GLY A 528 28.68 -36.00 30.80
C GLY A 528 28.29 -34.56 30.45
N ARG A 529 27.39 -34.35 29.49
CA ARG A 529 26.88 -33.04 29.05
C ARG A 529 25.37 -33.12 28.83
N ILE A 530 24.68 -31.99 28.87
CA ILE A 530 23.30 -31.89 28.38
C ILE A 530 23.39 -31.48 26.91
N ASP A 531 22.92 -32.31 25.98
CA ASP A 531 22.93 -32.00 24.56
C ASP A 531 21.65 -32.42 23.81
N ILE A 532 21.67 -32.27 22.48
CA ILE A 532 20.49 -32.48 21.64
C ILE A 532 19.98 -33.93 21.64
N GLN A 533 20.86 -34.91 21.91
CA GLN A 533 20.47 -36.32 21.98
C GLN A 533 19.65 -36.60 23.25
N ASP A 534 19.92 -35.86 24.35
CA ASP A 534 19.14 -35.96 25.58
C ASP A 534 17.71 -35.44 25.41
N VAL A 535 17.55 -34.34 24.68
CA VAL A 535 16.25 -33.74 24.36
C VAL A 535 15.45 -34.64 23.40
N GLN A 536 16.11 -35.23 22.40
CA GLN A 536 15.49 -36.18 21.47
C GLN A 536 14.98 -37.45 22.18
N MET A 537 15.77 -38.02 23.09
CA MET A 537 15.37 -39.19 23.88
C MET A 537 14.16 -38.92 24.80
N LEU A 538 14.02 -37.69 25.30
CA LEU A 538 12.88 -37.29 26.14
C LEU A 538 11.60 -37.08 25.31
N ILE A 539 11.73 -36.54 24.09
CA ILE A 539 10.61 -36.38 23.15
C ILE A 539 10.10 -37.73 22.64
N GLU A 540 10.97 -38.71 22.39
CA GLU A 540 10.56 -40.05 21.94
C GLU A 540 9.87 -40.88 23.06
N GLN A 541 10.01 -40.48 24.32
CA GLN A 541 9.38 -41.13 25.47
C GLN A 541 8.02 -40.51 25.88
N LEU A 542 7.69 -39.32 25.37
CA LEU A 542 6.41 -38.63 25.54
C LEU A 542 5.49 -38.94 24.35
#